data_AF-A0A5B8UIE0-F1
#
_entry.id   AF-A0A5B8UIE0-F1
#
_cell.length_a   1.000
_cell.length_b   1.000
_cell.length_c   1.000
_cell.angle_alpha   90.00
_cell.angle_beta   90.00
_cell.angle_gamma   90.00
#
_symmetry.space_group_name_H-M   'P 1'
#
loop_
_entity.id
_entity.type
_entity.pdbx_description
1 polymer ?
#
loop_
_entity_poly.entity_id
_entity_poly.type
_entity_poly.pdbx_seq_one_letter_code
_entity_poly.pdbx_strand_id
1 'polypeptide(L)'
;METNFLQRLQLKRRGNRFSAQNLARVVKGGAALFSLLTELIEAAAHSIHLQTYIFSNDSTGTKIAEALMAAAKRGVKVYLMADGYASRSLPKDFIKNLENAGVNFRFFEPVFRSEHFYFGRRLHHKVAVFDSKYGLVSGSNVADRYNDLPDQPAWYDMAVFVEGDSVLELYDICIKIWERDQTKKNLLRKKLLDLFNYIAKEESVGIRVLQNDWVRRKLEIYFAYQKLFKEAHKSITIVCSYFLPGLSLRNRLSKAVKRGVDVKVVLASTSDVALTKHAERYLYSWMFRNGIQIYEYQPTVLHAKFAVVDEDFLNIGSYNINDLSAQASVELNLLVKDAEVAQEMQAEVRNIIESKCLKVEPSAYAFHILSFRQLWRFLCYHALRMTLALGTFYFKQEE
;
A
#
# COMPACT_ATOMS: atom_id res chain seq x y z
N MET A 1 -27.83 12.95 33.72
CA MET A 1 -28.38 12.65 32.36
C MET A 1 -27.32 12.75 31.24
N GLU A 2 -26.12 13.29 31.49
CA GLU A 2 -25.04 13.41 30.48
C GLU A 2 -24.20 12.14 30.26
N THR A 3 -24.21 11.19 31.19
CA THR A 3 -23.39 9.97 31.14
C THR A 3 -23.81 8.97 30.05
N ASN A 4 -25.00 9.15 29.46
CA ASN A 4 -25.58 8.21 28.48
C ASN A 4 -25.33 8.62 27.01
N PHE A 5 -24.89 9.85 26.74
CA PHE A 5 -24.65 10.34 25.38
C PHE A 5 -23.29 9.88 24.82
N LEU A 6 -22.24 9.89 25.66
CA LEU A 6 -20.89 9.43 25.29
C LEU A 6 -20.82 7.90 25.12
N GLN A 7 -21.52 7.12 25.95
CA GLN A 7 -21.62 5.66 25.78
C GLN A 7 -22.41 5.27 24.51
N ARG A 8 -23.44 6.04 24.13
CA ARG A 8 -24.18 5.81 22.87
C ARG A 8 -23.37 6.16 21.62
N LEU A 9 -22.40 7.06 21.72
CA LEU A 9 -21.41 7.36 20.67
C LEU A 9 -20.25 6.34 20.61
N GLN A 10 -19.95 5.63 21.70
CA GLN A 10 -18.95 4.55 21.71
C GLN A 10 -19.41 3.28 20.98
N LEU A 11 -20.72 3.07 20.85
CA LEU A 11 -21.28 1.86 20.22
C LEU A 11 -21.68 2.03 18.73
N LYS A 12 -21.55 3.22 18.15
CA LYS A 12 -21.86 3.47 16.73
C LYS A 12 -20.68 4.13 16.00
N ARG A 13 -19.98 3.31 15.19
CA ARG A 13 -18.78 3.57 14.34
C ARG A 13 -17.43 3.17 14.97
N ARG A 14 -17.21 1.86 15.13
CA ARG A 14 -15.90 1.26 15.49
C ARG A 14 -14.80 1.43 14.41
N GLY A 15 -15.13 1.68 13.14
CA GLY A 15 -14.15 1.82 12.05
C GLY A 15 -13.32 3.13 12.02
N ASN A 16 -13.38 3.95 13.09
CA ASN A 16 -12.74 5.28 13.09
C ASN A 16 -11.76 5.50 14.26
N ARG A 17 -11.42 4.47 15.03
CA ARG A 17 -10.53 4.57 16.20
C ARG A 17 -9.26 3.77 15.99
N PHE A 18 -8.16 4.25 16.55
CA PHE A 18 -6.91 3.49 16.64
C PHE A 18 -7.11 2.33 17.62
N SER A 19 -6.68 1.12 17.25
CA SER A 19 -6.38 0.08 18.24
C SER A 19 -5.14 0.48 19.03
N ALA A 20 -5.05 0.03 20.28
CA ALA A 20 -4.06 0.50 21.25
C ALA A 20 -3.38 -0.66 22.00
N GLN A 21 -3.37 -1.85 21.41
CA GLN A 21 -2.64 -3.03 21.87
C GLN A 21 -1.95 -3.60 20.64
N ASN A 22 -0.97 -2.86 20.11
CA ASN A 22 -0.21 -3.28 18.95
C ASN A 22 1.27 -3.00 19.16
N LEU A 23 2.11 -3.85 18.56
CA LEU A 23 3.49 -3.53 18.24
C LEU A 23 3.60 -3.28 16.75
N ALA A 24 4.46 -2.34 16.35
CA ALA A 24 4.77 -2.09 14.96
C ALA A 24 6.26 -1.84 14.80
N ARG A 25 6.83 -2.34 13.70
CA ARG A 25 8.17 -1.96 13.26
C ARG A 25 8.21 -1.78 11.76
N VAL A 26 9.01 -0.81 11.32
CA VAL A 26 9.27 -0.61 9.90
C VAL A 26 10.18 -1.74 9.40
N VAL A 27 9.95 -2.18 8.17
CA VAL A 27 10.77 -3.19 7.50
C VAL A 27 11.13 -2.66 6.12
N LYS A 28 12.41 -2.62 5.81
CA LYS A 28 12.88 -2.25 4.47
C LYS A 28 12.47 -3.33 3.46
N GLY A 29 12.12 -2.92 2.24
CA GLY A 29 11.91 -3.81 1.10
C GLY A 29 13.18 -4.61 0.74
N GLY A 30 13.13 -5.34 -0.37
CA GLY A 30 14.27 -6.18 -0.78
C GLY A 30 14.45 -7.40 0.11
N ALA A 31 15.71 -7.82 0.31
CA ALA A 31 16.05 -9.04 1.03
C ALA A 31 15.48 -9.07 2.47
N ALA A 32 15.46 -7.92 3.17
CA ALA A 32 14.94 -7.86 4.54
C ALA A 32 13.46 -8.23 4.61
N LEU A 33 12.65 -7.76 3.67
CA LEU A 33 11.22 -8.07 3.58
C LEU A 33 10.99 -9.55 3.26
N PHE A 34 11.68 -10.10 2.26
CA PHE A 34 11.46 -11.47 1.83
C PHE A 34 12.04 -12.51 2.80
N SER A 35 13.13 -12.18 3.50
CA SER A 35 13.64 -13.01 4.60
C SER A 35 12.63 -13.09 5.73
N LEU A 36 12.12 -11.94 6.21
CA LEU A 36 11.09 -11.90 7.24
C LEU A 36 9.80 -12.61 6.79
N LEU A 37 9.38 -12.42 5.54
CA LEU A 37 8.20 -13.12 5.00
C LEU A 37 8.39 -14.64 5.06
N THR A 38 9.57 -15.13 4.70
CA THR A 38 9.91 -16.56 4.72
C THR A 38 9.94 -17.10 6.15
N GLU A 39 10.61 -16.40 7.07
CA GLU A 39 10.65 -16.73 8.51
C GLU A 39 9.23 -16.85 9.11
N LEU A 40 8.33 -15.92 8.77
CA LEU A 40 6.95 -15.96 9.25
C LEU A 40 6.13 -17.11 8.64
N ILE A 41 6.37 -17.46 7.37
CA ILE A 41 5.75 -18.64 6.74
C ILE A 41 6.24 -19.94 7.38
N GLU A 42 7.53 -20.02 7.71
CA GLU A 42 8.13 -21.18 8.36
C GLU A 42 7.66 -21.34 9.80
N ALA A 43 7.53 -20.24 10.54
CA ALA A 43 7.09 -20.23 11.94
C ALA A 43 5.57 -20.43 12.11
N ALA A 44 4.76 -20.21 11.07
CA ALA A 44 3.31 -20.33 11.17
C ALA A 44 2.86 -21.75 11.53
N ALA A 45 1.89 -21.85 12.45
CA ALA A 45 1.41 -23.10 13.03
C ALA A 45 -0.05 -23.42 12.69
N HIS A 46 -0.86 -22.43 12.30
CA HIS A 46 -2.31 -22.58 12.15
C HIS A 46 -2.83 -22.10 10.80
N SER A 47 -2.47 -20.89 10.37
CA SER A 47 -2.97 -20.32 9.13
C SER A 47 -2.08 -19.23 8.56
N ILE A 48 -2.00 -19.18 7.24
CA ILE A 48 -1.35 -18.11 6.48
C ILE A 48 -2.37 -17.55 5.49
N HIS A 49 -2.55 -16.22 5.50
CA HIS A 49 -3.27 -15.52 4.45
C HIS A 49 -2.30 -14.57 3.75
N LEU A 50 -2.06 -14.77 2.45
CA LEU A 50 -1.25 -13.89 1.63
C LEU A 50 -2.10 -13.33 0.48
N GLN A 51 -2.21 -12.00 0.41
CA GLN A 51 -2.85 -11.30 -0.69
C GLN A 51 -1.84 -10.35 -1.34
N THR A 52 -1.63 -10.51 -2.65
CA THR A 52 -0.71 -9.66 -3.41
C THR A 52 -1.32 -9.26 -4.75
N TYR A 53 -0.92 -8.10 -5.28
CA TYR A 53 -1.31 -7.69 -6.63
C TYR A 53 -0.56 -8.53 -7.66
N ILE A 54 0.77 -8.57 -7.59
CA ILE A 54 1.59 -9.41 -8.47
C ILE A 54 2.19 -10.57 -7.66
N PHE A 55 2.00 -11.77 -8.18
CA PHE A 55 2.77 -12.96 -7.84
C PHE A 55 3.36 -13.49 -9.15
N SER A 56 4.68 -13.51 -9.25
CA SER A 56 5.41 -13.98 -10.44
C SER A 56 5.94 -15.40 -10.22
N ASN A 57 6.05 -16.20 -11.28
CA ASN A 57 6.78 -17.48 -11.23
C ASN A 57 8.24 -17.23 -11.65
N ASP A 58 8.94 -16.46 -10.82
CA ASP A 58 10.35 -16.11 -10.92
C ASP A 58 11.09 -16.55 -9.66
N SER A 59 12.40 -16.24 -9.51
CA SER A 59 13.20 -16.85 -8.44
C SER A 59 12.65 -16.54 -7.03
N THR A 60 12.14 -15.34 -6.83
CA THR A 60 11.52 -14.88 -5.58
C THR A 60 10.17 -15.53 -5.37
N GLY A 61 9.31 -15.55 -6.40
CA GLY A 61 8.00 -16.18 -6.29
C GLY A 61 8.05 -17.69 -6.11
N THR A 62 9.02 -18.38 -6.73
CA THR A 62 9.26 -19.81 -6.52
C THR A 62 9.66 -20.09 -5.08
N LYS A 63 10.61 -19.34 -4.50
CA LYS A 63 11.02 -19.51 -3.08
C LYS A 63 9.85 -19.32 -2.11
N ILE A 64 9.05 -18.27 -2.31
CA ILE A 64 7.86 -18.03 -1.48
C ILE A 64 6.82 -19.14 -1.67
N ALA A 65 6.58 -19.59 -2.91
CA ALA A 65 5.68 -20.70 -3.18
C ALA A 65 6.15 -22.00 -2.49
N GLU A 66 7.43 -22.31 -2.53
CA GLU A 66 8.02 -23.47 -1.84
C GLU A 66 7.81 -23.40 -0.34
N ALA A 67 8.06 -22.24 0.28
CA ALA A 67 7.81 -22.04 1.71
C ALA A 67 6.33 -22.22 2.06
N LEU A 68 5.41 -21.70 1.25
CA LEU A 68 3.96 -21.87 1.42
C LEU A 68 3.52 -23.34 1.26
N MET A 69 4.06 -24.04 0.26
CA MET A 69 3.80 -25.47 0.06
C MET A 69 4.34 -26.30 1.23
N ALA A 70 5.52 -25.96 1.76
CA ALA A 70 6.07 -26.61 2.94
C ALA A 70 5.17 -26.38 4.16
N ALA A 71 4.67 -25.16 4.38
CA ALA A 71 3.73 -24.86 5.45
C ALA A 71 2.41 -25.66 5.32
N ALA A 72 1.85 -25.73 4.10
CA ALA A 72 0.65 -26.52 3.84
C ALA A 72 0.85 -28.01 4.16
N LYS A 73 2.01 -28.58 3.78
CA LYS A 73 2.38 -29.97 4.11
C LYS A 73 2.56 -30.23 5.61
N ARG A 74 2.92 -29.21 6.40
CA ARG A 74 2.94 -29.27 7.88
C ARG A 74 1.53 -29.23 8.52
N GLY A 75 0.48 -29.03 7.72
CA GLY A 75 -0.91 -28.92 8.18
C GLY A 75 -1.40 -27.49 8.43
N VAL A 76 -0.59 -26.48 8.09
CA VAL A 76 -0.99 -25.06 8.18
C VAL A 76 -2.02 -24.74 7.10
N LYS A 77 -3.09 -24.02 7.43
CA LYS A 77 -4.08 -23.58 6.43
C LYS A 77 -3.54 -22.41 5.63
N VAL A 78 -3.11 -22.65 4.39
CA VAL A 78 -2.53 -21.60 3.54
C VAL A 78 -3.55 -21.10 2.52
N TYR A 79 -3.77 -19.78 2.48
CA TYR A 79 -4.62 -19.08 1.53
C TYR A 79 -3.80 -18.05 0.75
N LEU A 80 -3.59 -18.30 -0.54
CA LEU A 80 -2.86 -17.41 -1.44
C LEU A 80 -3.84 -16.80 -2.45
N MET A 81 -3.96 -15.47 -2.43
CA MET A 81 -4.73 -14.72 -3.41
C MET A 81 -3.85 -13.75 -4.20
N ALA A 82 -3.94 -13.84 -5.53
CA ALA A 82 -3.25 -12.94 -6.45
C ALA A 82 -4.26 -12.22 -7.36
N ASP A 83 -3.96 -11.02 -7.85
CA ASP A 83 -4.81 -10.34 -8.83
C ASP A 83 -4.85 -11.11 -10.15
N GLY A 84 -6.05 -11.37 -10.67
CA GLY A 84 -6.24 -12.22 -11.85
C GLY A 84 -5.72 -11.64 -13.16
N TYR A 85 -5.49 -10.32 -13.24
CA TYR A 85 -4.90 -9.71 -14.44
C TYR A 85 -3.40 -9.49 -14.26
N ALA A 86 -2.95 -9.00 -13.11
CA ALA A 86 -1.54 -8.69 -12.88
C ALA A 86 -0.68 -9.94 -12.68
N SER A 87 -1.29 -11.05 -12.25
CA SER A 87 -0.63 -12.36 -12.08
C SER A 87 -1.08 -13.38 -13.13
N ARG A 88 -1.61 -12.93 -14.27
CA ARG A 88 -2.15 -13.80 -15.34
C ARG A 88 -1.09 -14.68 -16.01
N SER A 89 0.18 -14.29 -15.90
CA SER A 89 1.31 -15.04 -16.48
C SER A 89 1.74 -16.24 -15.64
N LEU A 90 1.08 -16.53 -14.52
CA LEU A 90 1.36 -17.73 -13.73
C LEU A 90 0.99 -18.99 -14.52
N PRO A 91 1.94 -19.92 -14.74
CA PRO A 91 1.66 -21.17 -15.45
C PRO A 91 0.63 -22.01 -14.71
N LYS A 92 -0.24 -22.73 -15.45
CA LYS A 92 -1.24 -23.62 -14.85
C LYS A 92 -0.61 -24.70 -13.98
N ASP A 93 0.53 -25.25 -14.40
CA ASP A 93 1.25 -26.28 -13.63
C ASP A 93 1.83 -25.71 -12.33
N PHE A 94 2.25 -24.44 -12.31
CA PHE A 94 2.70 -23.77 -11.08
C PHE A 94 1.55 -23.68 -10.05
N ILE A 95 0.36 -23.27 -10.52
CA ILE A 95 -0.84 -23.20 -9.67
C ILE A 95 -1.24 -24.60 -9.19
N LYS A 96 -1.23 -25.60 -10.08
CA LYS A 96 -1.55 -26.98 -9.74
C LYS A 96 -0.59 -27.55 -8.69
N ASN A 97 0.69 -27.20 -8.75
CA ASN A 97 1.68 -27.61 -7.75
C ASN A 97 1.37 -27.03 -6.36
N LEU A 98 1.00 -25.74 -6.28
CA LEU A 98 0.53 -25.12 -5.04
C LEU A 98 -0.69 -25.86 -4.47
N GLU A 99 -1.71 -26.09 -5.30
CA GLU A 99 -2.95 -26.75 -4.90
C GLU A 99 -2.72 -28.20 -4.45
N ASN A 100 -1.91 -28.96 -5.17
CA ASN A 100 -1.54 -30.34 -4.82
C ASN A 100 -0.78 -30.42 -3.48
N ALA A 101 -0.03 -29.38 -3.11
CA ALA A 101 0.64 -29.31 -1.80
C ALA A 101 -0.31 -28.89 -0.66
N GLY A 102 -1.57 -28.57 -0.95
CA GLY A 102 -2.58 -28.13 0.03
C GLY A 102 -2.73 -26.62 0.17
N VAL A 103 -2.09 -25.82 -0.70
CA VAL A 103 -2.30 -24.36 -0.71
C VAL A 103 -3.64 -24.05 -1.36
N ASN A 104 -4.49 -23.31 -0.65
CA ASN A 104 -5.72 -22.78 -1.23
C ASN A 104 -5.35 -21.56 -2.09
N PHE A 105 -5.29 -21.74 -3.41
CA PHE A 105 -4.99 -20.66 -4.36
C PHE A 105 -6.27 -20.08 -4.98
N ARG A 106 -6.34 -18.76 -5.14
CA ARG A 106 -7.39 -18.09 -5.93
C ARG A 106 -6.88 -16.86 -6.65
N PHE A 107 -7.36 -16.65 -7.86
CA PHE A 107 -7.32 -15.32 -8.47
C PHE A 107 -8.44 -14.43 -7.93
N PHE A 108 -8.10 -13.17 -7.66
CA PHE A 108 -9.09 -12.13 -7.48
C PHE A 108 -9.66 -11.74 -8.85
N GLU A 109 -10.96 -11.94 -9.01
CA GLU A 109 -11.66 -11.70 -10.27
C GLU A 109 -12.33 -10.32 -10.28
N PRO A 110 -12.44 -9.70 -11.47
CA PRO A 110 -13.13 -8.42 -11.63
C PRO A 110 -14.64 -8.60 -11.53
N VAL A 111 -15.38 -7.50 -11.61
CA VAL A 111 -16.86 -7.50 -11.51
C VAL A 111 -17.49 -8.13 -12.75
N PHE A 112 -16.93 -7.88 -13.93
CA PHE A 112 -17.28 -8.54 -15.18
C PHE A 112 -16.01 -8.97 -15.92
N ARG A 113 -16.01 -10.20 -16.42
CA ARG A 113 -14.95 -10.76 -17.26
C ARG A 113 -15.56 -11.42 -18.50
N SER A 114 -15.05 -11.07 -19.67
CA SER A 114 -15.22 -11.82 -20.91
C SER A 114 -13.89 -11.86 -21.67
N GLU A 115 -13.82 -12.58 -22.79
CA GLU A 115 -12.63 -12.62 -23.66
C GLU A 115 -12.17 -11.23 -24.14
N HIS A 116 -13.07 -10.25 -24.16
CA HIS A 116 -12.82 -8.92 -24.71
C HIS A 116 -12.84 -7.81 -23.66
N PHE A 117 -13.30 -8.10 -22.43
CA PHE A 117 -13.55 -7.09 -21.41
C PHE A 117 -13.12 -7.56 -20.01
N TYR A 118 -12.32 -6.73 -19.34
CA TYR A 118 -11.97 -6.88 -17.93
C TYR A 118 -12.42 -5.63 -17.18
N PHE A 119 -13.63 -5.68 -16.59
CA PHE A 119 -14.27 -4.53 -15.94
C PHE A 119 -14.42 -4.78 -14.44
N GLY A 120 -13.85 -3.91 -13.62
CA GLY A 120 -14.17 -3.86 -12.20
C GLY A 120 -12.96 -3.69 -11.29
N ARG A 121 -13.09 -4.27 -10.09
CA ARG A 121 -12.13 -4.12 -8.98
C ARG A 121 -10.83 -4.86 -9.29
N ARG A 122 -9.68 -4.26 -8.95
CA ARG A 122 -8.36 -4.91 -8.95
C ARG A 122 -7.89 -5.11 -7.52
N LEU A 123 -7.34 -6.28 -7.20
CA LEU A 123 -6.79 -6.51 -5.87
C LEU A 123 -5.42 -5.84 -5.78
N HIS A 124 -5.32 -4.70 -5.11
CA HIS A 124 -4.04 -4.03 -4.95
C HIS A 124 -3.43 -4.23 -3.56
N HIS A 125 -4.06 -5.05 -2.71
CA HIS A 125 -3.52 -5.50 -1.43
C HIS A 125 -2.15 -6.16 -1.58
N LYS A 126 -1.31 -5.93 -0.57
CA LYS A 126 0.00 -6.53 -0.34
C LYS A 126 0.10 -6.76 1.16
N VAL A 127 -0.60 -7.78 1.61
CA VAL A 127 -0.79 -8.08 3.03
C VAL A 127 -0.59 -9.57 3.27
N ALA A 128 0.14 -9.90 4.33
CA ALA A 128 0.26 -11.24 4.85
C ALA A 128 -0.18 -11.28 6.33
N VAL A 129 -0.89 -12.32 6.72
CA VAL A 129 -1.33 -12.57 8.10
C VAL A 129 -1.00 -14.00 8.50
N PHE A 130 -0.37 -14.17 9.67
CA PHE A 130 0.13 -15.43 10.19
C PHE A 130 -0.52 -15.71 11.53
N ASP A 131 -1.22 -16.84 11.63
CA ASP A 131 -1.89 -17.35 12.84
C ASP A 131 -2.83 -16.35 13.53
N SER A 132 -3.32 -15.37 12.78
CA SER A 132 -4.02 -14.20 13.32
C SER A 132 -3.24 -13.41 14.38
N LYS A 133 -1.92 -13.64 14.49
CA LYS A 133 -1.02 -13.05 15.48
C LYS A 133 -0.08 -12.01 14.90
N TYR A 134 0.51 -12.30 13.74
CA TYR A 134 1.43 -11.40 13.05
C TYR A 134 0.84 -10.94 11.72
N GLY A 135 1.10 -9.69 11.37
CA GLY A 135 0.71 -9.09 10.10
C GLY A 135 1.88 -8.38 9.43
N LEU A 136 1.87 -8.35 8.11
CA LEU A 136 2.83 -7.62 7.29
C LEU A 136 2.08 -6.88 6.20
N VAL A 137 2.24 -5.56 6.11
CA VAL A 137 1.65 -4.72 5.07
C VAL A 137 2.76 -3.98 4.35
N SER A 138 2.80 -4.06 3.02
CA SER A 138 3.90 -3.48 2.21
C SER A 138 3.41 -2.77 0.96
N GLY A 139 4.31 -2.02 0.31
CA GLY A 139 4.13 -1.57 -1.07
C GLY A 139 4.60 -2.59 -2.12
N SER A 140 5.29 -3.66 -1.69
CA SER A 140 5.99 -4.62 -2.55
C SER A 140 5.14 -5.80 -3.00
N ASN A 141 5.35 -6.23 -4.24
CA ASN A 141 4.76 -7.46 -4.76
C ASN A 141 5.71 -8.65 -4.60
N VAL A 142 5.24 -9.86 -4.90
CA VAL A 142 6.09 -11.07 -4.92
C VAL A 142 6.63 -11.27 -6.34
N ALA A 143 7.80 -10.71 -6.60
CA ALA A 143 8.56 -10.86 -7.85
C ALA A 143 10.02 -10.41 -7.65
N ASP A 144 10.91 -10.84 -8.54
CA ASP A 144 12.36 -10.62 -8.47
C ASP A 144 12.75 -9.15 -8.33
N ARG A 145 12.08 -8.25 -9.06
CA ARG A 145 12.33 -6.80 -8.99
C ARG A 145 12.08 -6.16 -7.61
N TYR A 146 11.37 -6.85 -6.71
CA TYR A 146 11.12 -6.38 -5.35
C TYR A 146 12.10 -6.96 -4.33
N ASN A 147 12.89 -7.97 -4.71
CA ASN A 147 13.86 -8.63 -3.87
C ASN A 147 15.28 -8.27 -4.31
N ASP A 148 16.24 -8.36 -3.40
CA ASP A 148 17.65 -8.18 -3.79
C ASP A 148 18.16 -9.48 -4.39
N LEU A 149 18.60 -9.41 -5.65
CA LEU A 149 19.25 -10.50 -6.36
C LEU A 149 20.68 -10.11 -6.74
N PRO A 150 21.57 -11.08 -7.05
CA PRO A 150 22.90 -10.78 -7.56
C PRO A 150 22.83 -9.80 -8.73
N ASP A 151 23.56 -8.68 -8.61
CA ASP A 151 23.64 -7.58 -9.59
C ASP A 151 22.30 -6.88 -9.94
N GLN A 152 21.23 -7.17 -9.19
CA GLN A 152 19.91 -6.60 -9.40
C GLN A 152 19.32 -6.15 -8.06
N PRO A 153 19.67 -4.93 -7.60
CA PRO A 153 19.14 -4.39 -6.36
C PRO A 153 17.62 -4.20 -6.45
N ALA A 154 16.94 -4.43 -5.34
CA ALA A 154 15.50 -4.30 -5.26
C ALA A 154 15.02 -2.87 -5.58
N TRP A 155 13.80 -2.78 -6.10
CA TRP A 155 13.04 -1.54 -6.09
C TRP A 155 12.90 -1.00 -4.66
N TYR A 156 13.04 0.31 -4.49
CA TYR A 156 12.94 0.91 -3.17
C TYR A 156 11.48 0.89 -2.70
N ASP A 157 11.24 0.20 -1.59
CA ASP A 157 9.92 0.02 -1.01
C ASP A 157 10.05 -0.21 0.50
N MET A 158 8.94 -0.08 1.22
CA MET A 158 8.88 -0.23 2.67
C MET A 158 7.65 -1.05 3.07
N ALA A 159 7.74 -1.70 4.23
CA ALA A 159 6.67 -2.44 4.85
C ALA A 159 6.58 -2.11 6.34
N VAL A 160 5.48 -2.52 6.96
CA VAL A 160 5.32 -2.51 8.42
C VAL A 160 4.92 -3.92 8.85
N PHE A 161 5.69 -4.45 9.78
CA PHE A 161 5.34 -5.63 10.55
C PHE A 161 4.52 -5.20 11.76
N VAL A 162 3.46 -5.93 12.07
CA VAL A 162 2.57 -5.67 13.20
C VAL A 162 2.26 -6.93 13.99
N GLU A 163 2.08 -6.76 15.29
CA GLU A 163 1.50 -7.73 16.22
C GLU A 163 0.36 -7.06 17.00
N GLY A 164 -0.65 -7.83 17.39
CA GLY A 164 -1.74 -7.38 18.26
C GLY A 164 -3.05 -7.08 17.54
N ASP A 165 -3.86 -6.18 18.11
CA ASP A 165 -5.27 -5.94 17.73
C ASP A 165 -5.49 -5.71 16.24
N SER A 166 -4.58 -4.97 15.59
CA SER A 166 -4.66 -4.63 14.17
C SER A 166 -4.60 -5.88 13.28
N VAL A 167 -3.91 -6.95 13.72
CA VAL A 167 -3.79 -8.20 12.96
C VAL A 167 -5.13 -8.91 12.85
N LEU A 168 -5.99 -8.81 13.87
CA LEU A 168 -7.35 -9.35 13.80
C LEU A 168 -8.19 -8.62 12.75
N GLU A 169 -8.00 -7.32 12.58
CA GLU A 169 -8.67 -6.57 11.52
C GLU A 169 -8.11 -6.93 10.14
N LEU A 170 -6.78 -7.09 10.00
CA LEU A 170 -6.16 -7.59 8.77
C LEU A 170 -6.67 -9.00 8.42
N TYR A 171 -6.76 -9.90 9.39
CA TYR A 171 -7.31 -11.24 9.24
C TYR A 171 -8.76 -11.21 8.74
N ASP A 172 -9.62 -10.40 9.39
CA ASP A 172 -11.01 -10.21 8.99
C ASP A 172 -11.11 -9.70 7.55
N ILE A 173 -10.23 -8.79 7.13
CA ILE A 173 -10.17 -8.28 5.75
C ILE A 173 -9.76 -9.40 4.80
N CYS A 174 -8.71 -10.14 5.14
CA CYS A 174 -8.23 -11.26 4.32
C CYS A 174 -9.33 -12.28 4.08
N ILE A 175 -10.05 -12.69 5.12
CA ILE A 175 -11.21 -13.60 4.99
C ILE A 175 -12.31 -12.97 4.14
N LYS A 176 -12.70 -11.72 4.40
CA LYS A 176 -13.79 -11.04 3.65
C LYS A 176 -13.50 -10.82 2.18
N ILE A 177 -12.24 -10.79 1.79
CA ILE A 177 -11.80 -10.72 0.40
C ILE A 177 -11.74 -12.13 -0.21
N TRP A 178 -11.34 -13.13 0.57
CA TRP A 178 -11.33 -14.54 0.18
C TRP A 178 -12.73 -15.13 -0.04
N GLU A 179 -13.64 -14.87 0.90
CA GLU A 179 -15.03 -15.31 0.90
C GLU A 179 -15.87 -14.32 0.09
N ARG A 180 -16.39 -14.78 -1.07
CA ARG A 180 -17.27 -13.98 -1.94
C ARG A 180 -18.61 -13.67 -1.27
N ASP A 181 -19.10 -14.58 -0.41
CA ASP A 181 -20.36 -14.48 0.31
C ASP A 181 -20.13 -14.15 1.79
N GLN A 182 -20.66 -13.02 2.24
CA GLN A 182 -20.43 -12.47 3.58
C GLN A 182 -21.52 -12.84 4.60
N THR A 183 -22.44 -13.74 4.24
CA THR A 183 -23.55 -14.16 5.11
C THR A 183 -23.09 -15.01 6.30
N LYS A 184 -21.91 -15.62 6.24
CA LYS A 184 -21.31 -16.34 7.37
C LYS A 184 -20.55 -15.36 8.29
N LYS A 185 -21.23 -14.89 9.34
CA LYS A 185 -20.57 -14.15 10.43
C LYS A 185 -19.66 -15.11 11.21
N ASN A 186 -18.33 -14.93 11.07
CA ASN A 186 -17.37 -15.68 11.86
C ASN A 186 -17.44 -15.29 13.35
N LEU A 187 -17.95 -16.22 14.17
CA LEU A 187 -17.92 -16.18 15.64
C LEU A 187 -16.49 -16.33 16.23
N LEU A 188 -15.48 -16.55 15.38
CA LEU A 188 -14.09 -16.83 15.75
C LEU A 188 -13.35 -15.66 16.40
N ARG A 189 -13.77 -14.40 16.14
CA ARG A 189 -13.05 -13.20 16.59
C ARG A 189 -12.89 -13.11 18.11
N LYS A 190 -13.85 -13.62 18.90
CA LYS A 190 -13.79 -13.55 20.36
C LYS A 190 -12.77 -14.52 20.96
N LYS A 191 -12.60 -15.72 20.38
CA LYS A 191 -11.61 -16.71 20.82
C LYS A 191 -10.17 -16.33 20.45
N LEU A 192 -9.99 -15.54 19.39
CA LEU A 192 -8.66 -15.12 18.94
C LEU A 192 -8.08 -13.96 19.77
N LEU A 193 -8.93 -13.15 20.39
CA LEU A 193 -8.49 -12.05 21.28
C LEU A 193 -7.77 -12.58 22.54
N ASP A 194 -8.14 -13.76 23.01
CA ASP A 194 -7.54 -14.40 24.20
C ASP A 194 -6.12 -14.96 23.93
N LEU A 195 -5.64 -14.96 22.68
CA LEU A 195 -4.32 -15.48 22.28
C LEU A 195 -3.20 -14.42 22.35
N PHE A 196 -3.54 -13.15 22.52
CA PHE A 196 -2.53 -12.09 22.56
C PHE A 196 -2.05 -11.84 23.97
N ASN A 197 -0.73 -11.76 24.11
CA ASN A 197 -0.12 -11.25 25.33
C ASN A 197 -0.49 -9.77 25.50
N TYR A 198 -0.71 -9.37 26.74
CA TYR A 198 -0.89 -7.96 27.07
C TYR A 198 0.36 -7.17 26.66
N ILE A 199 0.16 -6.12 25.87
CA ILE A 199 1.23 -5.19 25.46
C ILE A 199 1.18 -4.01 26.43
N ALA A 200 2.32 -3.74 27.07
CA ALA A 200 2.45 -2.61 27.98
C ALA A 200 2.07 -1.31 27.25
N LYS A 201 1.40 -0.40 27.96
CA LYS A 201 0.86 0.81 27.34
C LYS A 201 1.96 1.68 26.74
N GLU A 202 3.13 1.67 27.35
CA GLU A 202 4.33 2.39 26.98
C GLU A 202 4.95 1.87 25.67
N GLU A 203 4.75 0.59 25.35
CA GLU A 203 5.23 -0.06 24.12
C GLU A 203 4.17 -0.06 23.02
N SER A 204 2.95 0.37 23.34
CA SER A 204 1.81 0.18 22.45
C SER A 204 1.66 1.27 21.41
N VAL A 205 1.59 0.83 20.16
CA VAL A 205 1.44 1.66 18.98
C VAL A 205 -0.04 1.81 18.62
N GLY A 206 -0.45 3.05 18.33
CA GLY A 206 -1.79 3.31 17.80
C GLY A 206 -1.88 2.90 16.34
N ILE A 207 -2.73 1.92 15.97
CA ILE A 207 -2.89 1.50 14.56
C ILE A 207 -4.33 1.62 14.10
N ARG A 208 -4.52 2.11 12.88
CA ARG A 208 -5.77 1.99 12.12
C ARG A 208 -5.50 1.26 10.82
N VAL A 209 -6.24 0.17 10.60
CA VAL A 209 -6.29 -0.47 9.29
C VAL A 209 -7.29 0.29 8.42
N LEU A 210 -6.85 0.76 7.26
CA LEU A 210 -7.64 1.59 6.36
C LEU A 210 -7.81 0.88 5.02
N GLN A 211 -9.02 0.93 4.47
CA GLN A 211 -9.35 0.34 3.17
C GLN A 211 -9.91 1.37 2.19
N ASN A 212 -9.49 1.26 0.93
CA ASN A 212 -10.26 1.80 -0.19
C ASN A 212 -10.81 0.65 -1.02
N ASP A 213 -12.12 0.71 -1.29
CA ASP A 213 -12.85 -0.23 -2.10
C ASP A 213 -14.16 0.43 -2.51
N TRP A 214 -14.17 1.01 -3.71
CA TRP A 214 -15.30 1.83 -4.19
C TRP A 214 -16.61 1.04 -4.27
N VAL A 215 -16.55 -0.25 -4.61
CA VAL A 215 -17.74 -1.13 -4.66
C VAL A 215 -18.32 -1.35 -3.27
N ARG A 216 -17.46 -1.42 -2.25
CA ARG A 216 -17.88 -1.49 -0.83
C ARG A 216 -18.06 -0.11 -0.20
N ARG A 217 -18.03 0.96 -0.99
CA ARG A 217 -18.15 2.37 -0.55
C ARG A 217 -17.14 2.75 0.54
N LYS A 218 -15.94 2.15 0.49
CA LYS A 218 -14.83 2.48 1.39
C LYS A 218 -13.85 3.40 0.70
N LEU A 219 -13.59 4.55 1.31
CA LEU A 219 -12.61 5.55 0.88
C LEU A 219 -11.75 6.02 2.07
N GLU A 220 -11.48 5.12 3.01
CA GLU A 220 -10.90 5.43 4.32
C GLU A 220 -9.48 5.99 4.19
N ILE A 221 -8.68 5.43 3.28
CA ILE A 221 -7.30 5.87 3.02
C ILE A 221 -7.30 7.28 2.44
N TYR A 222 -8.21 7.54 1.47
CA TYR A 222 -8.34 8.86 0.85
C TYR A 222 -8.73 9.94 1.88
N PHE A 223 -9.70 9.63 2.76
CA PHE A 223 -10.08 10.56 3.83
C PHE A 223 -9.02 10.70 4.91
N ALA A 224 -8.23 9.67 5.20
CA ALA A 224 -7.08 9.76 6.10
C ALA A 224 -6.04 10.75 5.56
N TYR A 225 -5.64 10.66 4.28
CA TYR A 225 -4.75 11.65 3.66
C TYR A 225 -5.31 13.07 3.72
N GLN A 226 -6.60 13.25 3.41
CA GLN A 226 -7.23 14.57 3.53
C GLN A 226 -7.17 15.13 4.95
N LYS A 227 -7.39 14.29 5.95
CA LYS A 227 -7.36 14.67 7.37
C LYS A 227 -5.93 15.02 7.80
N LEU A 228 -4.97 14.14 7.53
CA LEU A 228 -3.55 14.34 7.86
C LEU A 228 -3.03 15.65 7.26
N PHE A 229 -3.24 15.91 5.97
CA PHE A 229 -2.74 17.14 5.35
C PHE A 229 -3.49 18.40 5.80
N LYS A 230 -4.76 18.26 6.23
CA LYS A 230 -5.53 19.36 6.83
C LYS A 230 -4.98 19.73 8.21
N GLU A 231 -4.65 18.72 9.01
CA GLU A 231 -4.29 18.85 10.43
C GLU A 231 -2.78 18.96 10.65
N ALA A 232 -1.94 18.77 9.63
CA ALA A 232 -0.49 18.90 9.76
C ALA A 232 -0.06 20.30 10.24
N HIS A 233 0.92 20.31 11.15
CA HIS A 233 1.46 21.50 11.82
C HIS A 233 2.97 21.73 11.63
N LYS A 234 3.76 20.67 11.44
CA LYS A 234 5.23 20.72 11.36
C LYS A 234 5.73 20.31 9.97
N SER A 235 5.42 19.10 9.53
CA SER A 235 5.99 18.55 8.30
C SER A 235 5.09 17.51 7.63
N ILE A 236 5.19 17.43 6.30
CA ILE A 236 4.60 16.37 5.49
C ILE A 236 5.68 15.85 4.54
N THR A 237 6.09 14.60 4.70
CA THR A 237 6.98 13.90 3.79
C THR A 237 6.21 12.81 3.06
N ILE A 238 6.08 12.91 1.75
CA ILE A 238 5.38 11.93 0.91
C ILE A 238 6.41 11.17 0.08
N VAL A 239 6.36 9.85 0.09
CA VAL A 239 7.18 8.97 -0.74
C VAL A 239 6.22 8.09 -1.55
N CYS A 240 6.17 8.30 -2.86
CA CYS A 240 5.18 7.64 -3.70
C CYS A 240 5.75 7.32 -5.09
N SER A 241 5.44 6.13 -5.60
CA SER A 241 5.80 5.75 -6.97
C SER A 241 5.04 6.51 -8.04
N TYR A 242 3.78 6.87 -7.75
CA TYR A 242 2.91 7.64 -8.64
C TYR A 242 2.15 8.73 -7.88
N PHE A 243 2.52 10.00 -8.11
CA PHE A 243 1.95 11.16 -7.44
C PHE A 243 1.13 12.02 -8.41
N LEU A 244 -0.18 11.77 -8.45
CA LEU A 244 -1.14 12.49 -9.29
C LEU A 244 -2.38 12.90 -8.46
N PRO A 245 -2.20 13.72 -7.40
CA PRO A 245 -3.27 14.04 -6.47
C PRO A 245 -4.46 14.74 -7.14
N GLY A 246 -5.67 14.37 -6.73
CA GLY A 246 -6.89 15.11 -7.03
C GLY A 246 -6.88 16.55 -6.50
N LEU A 247 -7.81 17.39 -6.98
CA LEU A 247 -7.88 18.81 -6.61
C LEU A 247 -8.02 19.04 -5.11
N SER A 248 -8.76 18.18 -4.40
CA SER A 248 -8.93 18.29 -2.95
C SER A 248 -7.60 18.14 -2.20
N LEU A 249 -6.84 17.08 -2.49
CA LEU A 249 -5.52 16.86 -1.86
C LEU A 249 -4.52 17.96 -2.23
N ARG A 250 -4.53 18.42 -3.50
CA ARG A 250 -3.72 19.59 -3.92
C ARG A 250 -4.03 20.83 -3.10
N ASN A 251 -5.30 21.13 -2.88
CA ASN A 251 -5.72 22.28 -2.07
C ASN A 251 -5.31 22.10 -0.59
N ARG A 252 -5.38 20.89 -0.04
CA ARG A 252 -4.91 20.58 1.32
C ARG A 252 -3.40 20.81 1.47
N LEU A 253 -2.59 20.32 0.53
CA LEU A 253 -1.14 20.52 0.51
C LEU A 253 -0.76 21.99 0.37
N SER A 254 -1.38 22.72 -0.56
CA SER A 254 -1.20 24.18 -0.71
C SER A 254 -1.51 24.93 0.58
N LYS A 255 -2.62 24.58 1.25
CA LYS A 255 -2.97 25.17 2.54
C LYS A 255 -2.01 24.77 3.66
N ALA A 256 -1.41 23.58 3.62
CA ALA A 256 -0.38 23.18 4.59
C ALA A 256 0.86 24.05 4.48
N VAL A 257 1.38 24.23 3.25
CA VAL A 257 2.53 25.12 3.03
C VAL A 257 2.21 26.56 3.46
N LYS A 258 1.02 27.07 3.16
CA LYS A 258 0.59 28.41 3.63
C LYS A 258 0.52 28.55 5.16
N ARG A 259 0.38 27.44 5.90
CA ARG A 259 0.44 27.43 7.37
C ARG A 259 1.88 27.36 7.91
N GLY A 260 2.89 27.25 7.04
CA GLY A 260 4.28 27.08 7.43
C GLY A 260 4.73 25.62 7.57
N VAL A 261 3.90 24.65 7.16
CA VAL A 261 4.27 23.22 7.17
C VAL A 261 5.33 22.96 6.10
N ASP A 262 6.42 22.29 6.47
CA ASP A 262 7.43 21.85 5.51
C ASP A 262 6.93 20.65 4.70
N VAL A 263 6.79 20.79 3.39
CA VAL A 263 6.24 19.73 2.52
C VAL A 263 7.29 19.24 1.53
N LYS A 264 7.64 17.96 1.63
CA LYS A 264 8.57 17.25 0.76
C LYS A 264 7.89 16.09 0.04
N VAL A 265 8.16 15.95 -1.26
CA VAL A 265 7.67 14.85 -2.09
C VAL A 265 8.86 14.15 -2.74
N VAL A 266 9.04 12.87 -2.44
CA VAL A 266 10.07 11.99 -3.01
C VAL A 266 9.42 11.08 -4.05
N LEU A 267 9.92 11.13 -5.28
CA LEU A 267 9.36 10.45 -6.45
C LEU A 267 10.45 9.61 -7.13
N ALA A 268 10.04 8.63 -7.94
CA ALA A 268 10.97 7.83 -8.74
C ALA A 268 11.60 8.69 -9.84
N SER A 269 12.93 8.65 -10.07
CA SER A 269 13.55 9.33 -11.22
C SER A 269 13.17 8.64 -12.54
N THR A 270 13.22 7.31 -12.51
CA THR A 270 12.79 6.39 -13.56
C THR A 270 11.49 5.72 -13.13
N SER A 271 10.54 5.61 -14.05
CA SER A 271 9.30 4.87 -13.83
C SER A 271 9.27 3.67 -14.75
N ASP A 272 8.71 2.58 -14.24
CA ASP A 272 8.28 1.40 -15.00
C ASP A 272 7.24 1.73 -16.09
N VAL A 273 6.56 2.88 -16.01
CA VAL A 273 5.61 3.37 -17.00
C VAL A 273 6.01 4.79 -17.45
N ALA A 274 6.67 4.89 -18.61
CA ALA A 274 7.21 6.15 -19.14
C ALA A 274 6.17 7.29 -19.25
N LEU A 275 4.93 6.96 -19.63
CA LEU A 275 3.84 7.94 -19.74
C LEU A 275 3.52 8.61 -18.39
N THR A 276 3.54 7.84 -17.31
CA THR A 276 3.21 8.32 -15.97
C THR A 276 4.22 9.37 -15.51
N LYS A 277 5.51 9.18 -15.82
CA LYS A 277 6.55 10.14 -15.43
C LYS A 277 6.37 11.51 -16.08
N HIS A 278 5.92 11.56 -17.34
CA HIS A 278 5.61 12.83 -18.00
C HIS A 278 4.39 13.52 -17.37
N ALA A 279 3.36 12.75 -17.01
CA ALA A 279 2.18 13.25 -16.31
C ALA A 279 2.50 13.79 -14.91
N GLU A 280 3.40 13.15 -14.16
CA GLU A 280 3.86 13.66 -12.87
C GLU A 280 4.65 14.97 -13.02
N ARG A 281 5.58 15.02 -13.98
CA ARG A 281 6.41 16.20 -14.25
C ARG A 281 5.58 17.40 -14.71
N TYR A 282 4.36 17.19 -15.22
CA TYR A 282 3.40 18.28 -15.45
C TYR A 282 2.98 18.97 -14.14
N LEU A 283 2.86 18.21 -13.03
CA LEU A 283 2.48 18.75 -11.73
C LEU A 283 3.64 19.44 -10.98
N TYR A 284 4.88 19.33 -11.45
CA TYR A 284 6.04 19.91 -10.76
C TYR A 284 5.94 21.44 -10.71
N SER A 285 5.53 22.08 -11.79
CA SER A 285 5.29 23.54 -11.81
C SER A 285 4.17 23.98 -10.85
N TRP A 286 3.18 23.12 -10.58
CA TRP A 286 2.19 23.39 -9.53
C TRP A 286 2.78 23.23 -8.12
N MET A 287 3.57 22.18 -7.89
CA MET A 287 4.24 21.95 -6.61
C MET A 287 5.20 23.08 -6.24
N PHE A 288 6.07 23.50 -7.15
CA PHE A 288 7.02 24.60 -6.92
C PHE A 288 6.31 25.93 -6.60
N ARG A 289 5.24 26.28 -7.33
CA ARG A 289 4.43 27.47 -7.03
C ARG A 289 3.76 27.45 -5.66
N ASN A 290 3.63 26.27 -5.05
CA ASN A 290 3.06 26.09 -3.72
C ASN A 290 4.13 25.79 -2.66
N GLY A 291 5.42 26.03 -2.94
CA GLY A 291 6.51 25.84 -1.97
C GLY A 291 6.77 24.38 -1.58
N ILE A 292 6.30 23.42 -2.40
CA ILE A 292 6.55 21.99 -2.17
C ILE A 292 7.92 21.63 -2.73
N GLN A 293 8.74 20.97 -1.91
CA GLN A 293 10.07 20.50 -2.30
C GLN A 293 9.97 19.12 -2.97
N ILE A 294 10.71 18.92 -4.06
CA ILE A 294 10.65 17.70 -4.86
C ILE A 294 12.03 17.06 -4.91
N TYR A 295 12.07 15.76 -4.69
CA TYR A 295 13.27 14.93 -4.76
C TYR A 295 13.02 13.73 -5.68
N GLU A 296 13.93 13.45 -6.60
CA GLU A 296 13.88 12.26 -7.45
C GLU A 296 14.91 11.21 -6.97
N TYR A 297 14.44 10.06 -6.51
CA TYR A 297 15.26 8.91 -6.12
C TYR A 297 15.91 8.27 -7.35
N GLN A 298 17.23 8.12 -7.35
CA GLN A 298 18.01 7.70 -8.53
C GLN A 298 18.37 6.21 -8.62
N PRO A 299 18.74 5.49 -7.53
CA PRO A 299 19.41 4.19 -7.66
C PRO A 299 18.59 3.08 -8.33
N THR A 300 17.31 2.98 -7.99
CA THR A 300 16.38 1.95 -8.50
C THR A 300 14.98 2.56 -8.68
N VAL A 301 14.01 1.80 -9.19
CA VAL A 301 12.62 2.26 -9.22
C VAL A 301 12.12 2.43 -7.79
N LEU A 302 11.58 3.60 -7.47
CA LEU A 302 10.91 3.85 -6.19
C LEU A 302 9.47 3.35 -6.30
N HIS A 303 9.15 2.29 -5.56
CA HIS A 303 7.84 1.69 -5.48
C HIS A 303 7.18 1.84 -4.08
N ALA A 304 7.78 2.59 -3.16
CA ALA A 304 7.14 2.93 -1.89
C ALA A 304 5.83 3.73 -2.06
N LYS A 305 4.88 3.56 -1.14
CA LYS A 305 3.67 4.39 -1.00
C LYS A 305 3.39 4.70 0.47
N PHE A 306 4.00 5.76 0.97
CA PHE A 306 3.74 6.22 2.32
C PHE A 306 3.83 7.74 2.48
N ALA A 307 3.30 8.23 3.58
CA ALA A 307 3.56 9.57 4.06
C ALA A 307 3.83 9.58 5.55
N VAL A 308 4.84 10.35 5.95
CA VAL A 308 5.11 10.71 7.34
C VAL A 308 4.59 12.13 7.57
N VAL A 309 3.82 12.33 8.64
CA VAL A 309 3.23 13.63 8.97
C VAL A 309 3.55 13.98 10.41
N ASP A 310 4.11 15.18 10.59
CA ASP A 310 4.51 15.78 11.87
C ASP A 310 5.47 14.93 12.72
N GLU A 311 6.09 13.90 12.12
CA GLU A 311 6.91 12.89 12.83
C GLU A 311 6.13 12.12 13.92
N ASP A 312 4.80 12.12 13.84
CA ASP A 312 3.88 11.45 14.77
C ASP A 312 3.01 10.39 14.08
N PHE A 313 2.84 10.51 12.75
CA PHE A 313 2.00 9.62 11.96
C PHE A 313 2.74 9.06 10.76
N LEU A 314 2.59 7.76 10.55
CA LEU A 314 2.99 7.05 9.34
C LEU A 314 1.76 6.43 8.68
N ASN A 315 1.45 6.83 7.45
CA ASN A 315 0.44 6.17 6.62
C ASN A 315 1.14 5.41 5.49
N ILE A 316 1.05 4.08 5.49
CA ILE A 316 1.83 3.21 4.60
C ILE A 316 1.02 2.01 4.13
N GLY A 317 1.23 1.58 2.88
CA GLY A 317 0.64 0.37 2.33
C GLY A 317 0.65 0.37 0.82
N SER A 318 -0.46 -0.04 0.22
CA SER A 318 -0.55 -0.22 -1.24
C SER A 318 -1.02 1.01 -2.00
N TYR A 319 -1.63 2.00 -1.32
CA TYR A 319 -2.33 3.11 -1.95
C TYR A 319 -1.40 4.16 -2.55
N ASN A 320 -1.46 4.35 -3.88
CA ASN A 320 -0.81 5.48 -4.55
C ASN A 320 -1.67 6.75 -4.41
N ILE A 321 -1.04 7.92 -4.26
CA ILE A 321 -1.76 9.21 -4.20
C ILE A 321 -2.15 9.66 -5.62
N ASN A 322 -3.10 8.93 -6.22
CA ASN A 322 -3.71 9.22 -7.50
C ASN A 322 -5.20 8.84 -7.51
N ASP A 323 -5.94 9.36 -8.49
CA ASP A 323 -7.39 9.14 -8.58
C ASP A 323 -7.72 7.66 -8.93
N LEU A 324 -6.79 6.88 -9.50
CA LEU A 324 -6.98 5.46 -9.85
C LEU A 324 -7.04 4.56 -8.60
N SER A 325 -6.06 4.68 -7.70
CA SER A 325 -6.05 3.96 -6.43
C SER A 325 -7.28 4.32 -5.57
N ALA A 326 -7.85 5.50 -5.75
CA ALA A 326 -9.09 5.89 -5.08
C ALA A 326 -10.34 5.19 -5.65
N GLN A 327 -10.36 4.87 -6.95
CA GLN A 327 -11.61 4.58 -7.67
C GLN A 327 -11.67 3.22 -8.37
N ALA A 328 -10.55 2.49 -8.52
CA ALA A 328 -10.52 1.22 -9.24
C ALA A 328 -9.86 0.06 -8.46
N SER A 329 -9.01 0.37 -7.49
CA SER A 329 -8.25 -0.62 -6.73
C SER A 329 -8.87 -0.92 -5.36
N VAL A 330 -8.73 -2.17 -4.92
CA VAL A 330 -8.92 -2.59 -3.54
C VAL A 330 -7.59 -2.42 -2.83
N GLU A 331 -7.49 -1.38 -1.99
CA GLU A 331 -6.25 -0.90 -1.38
C GLU A 331 -6.31 -1.03 0.14
N LEU A 332 -5.14 -1.24 0.75
CA LEU A 332 -4.99 -1.35 2.19
C LEU A 332 -3.77 -0.58 2.67
N ASN A 333 -3.97 0.24 3.70
CA ASN A 333 -2.90 0.93 4.41
C ASN A 333 -3.03 0.72 5.92
N LEU A 334 -1.90 0.84 6.61
CA LEU A 334 -1.83 1.08 8.04
C LEU A 334 -1.58 2.56 8.28
N LEU A 335 -2.46 3.19 9.07
CA LEU A 335 -2.18 4.48 9.68
C LEU A 335 -1.69 4.23 11.10
N VAL A 336 -0.39 4.39 11.28
CA VAL A 336 0.33 4.25 12.53
C VAL A 336 0.43 5.62 13.18
N LYS A 337 0.08 5.71 14.46
CA LYS A 337 0.25 6.87 15.33
C LYS A 337 1.21 6.46 16.44
N ASP A 338 2.47 6.78 16.22
CA ASP A 338 3.56 6.58 17.15
C ASP A 338 4.77 7.41 16.69
N ALA A 339 5.36 8.13 17.63
CA ALA A 339 6.45 9.07 17.32
C ALA A 339 7.75 8.34 16.99
N GLU A 340 8.05 7.21 17.65
CA GLU A 340 9.28 6.47 17.42
C GLU A 340 9.28 5.85 16.02
N VAL A 341 8.21 5.15 15.65
CA VAL A 341 8.03 4.57 14.30
C VAL A 341 8.04 5.65 13.21
N ALA A 342 7.35 6.78 13.44
CA ALA A 342 7.31 7.86 12.46
C ALA A 342 8.66 8.57 12.30
N GLN A 343 9.42 8.75 13.39
CA GLN A 343 10.76 9.33 13.36
C GLN A 343 11.78 8.40 12.73
N GLU A 344 11.70 7.09 12.99
CA GLU A 344 12.52 6.07 12.31
C GLU A 344 12.33 6.15 10.80
N MET A 345 11.07 6.14 10.34
CA MET A 345 10.76 6.28 8.92
C MET A 345 11.22 7.64 8.35
N GLN A 346 11.04 8.74 9.09
CA GLN A 346 11.51 10.05 8.65
C GLN A 346 13.04 10.10 8.54
N ALA A 347 13.76 9.41 9.42
CA ALA A 347 15.22 9.28 9.38
C ALA A 347 15.67 8.51 8.13
N GLU A 348 15.02 7.39 7.82
CA GLU A 348 15.28 6.65 6.57
C GLU A 348 15.05 7.54 5.34
N VAL A 349 13.97 8.32 5.32
CA VAL A 349 13.71 9.25 4.21
C VAL A 349 14.76 10.37 4.12
N ARG A 350 15.21 10.92 5.25
CA ARG A 350 16.31 11.91 5.26
C ARG A 350 17.58 11.29 4.68
N ASN A 351 17.94 10.08 5.10
CA ASN A 351 19.12 9.38 4.62
C ASN A 351 19.07 9.17 3.09
N ILE A 352 17.94 8.74 2.52
CA ILE A 352 17.84 8.59 1.06
C ILE A 352 17.82 9.94 0.33
N ILE A 353 17.25 10.99 0.92
CA ILE A 353 17.27 12.33 0.32
C ILE A 353 18.70 12.83 0.19
N GLU A 354 19.51 12.67 1.24
CA GLU A 354 20.89 13.14 1.29
C GLU A 354 21.83 12.31 0.42
N SER A 355 21.65 10.99 0.38
CA SER A 355 22.60 10.07 -0.27
C SER A 355 22.21 9.60 -1.67
N LYS A 356 20.92 9.62 -2.01
CA LYS A 356 20.38 8.88 -3.19
C LYS A 356 19.40 9.68 -4.04
N CYS A 357 19.00 10.87 -3.61
CA CYS A 357 18.05 11.69 -4.36
C CYS A 357 18.71 12.90 -5.01
N LEU A 358 18.20 13.28 -6.16
CA LEU A 358 18.45 14.59 -6.74
C LEU A 358 17.33 15.54 -6.34
N LYS A 359 17.69 16.67 -5.74
CA LYS A 359 16.76 17.76 -5.51
C LYS A 359 16.41 18.39 -6.86
N VAL A 360 15.11 18.49 -7.16
CA VAL A 360 14.66 19.07 -8.43
C VAL A 360 14.63 20.59 -8.29
N GLU A 361 15.42 21.26 -9.12
CA GLU A 361 15.51 22.72 -9.10
C GLU A 361 14.32 23.38 -9.81
N PRO A 362 13.68 24.40 -9.19
CA PRO A 362 12.54 25.11 -9.80
C PRO A 362 12.86 25.74 -11.15
N SER A 363 14.11 26.17 -11.37
CA SER A 363 14.57 26.80 -12.60
C SER A 363 14.39 25.91 -13.83
N ALA A 364 14.52 24.59 -13.69
CA ALA A 364 14.29 23.62 -14.77
C ALA A 364 12.80 23.54 -15.20
N TYR A 365 11.90 24.12 -14.42
CA TYR A 365 10.46 24.16 -14.64
C TYR A 365 9.90 25.59 -14.67
N ALA A 366 10.80 26.59 -14.79
CA ALA A 366 10.44 27.98 -15.01
C ALA A 366 9.69 28.14 -16.34
N PHE A 367 8.75 29.10 -16.36
CA PHE A 367 7.69 29.24 -17.35
C PHE A 367 8.19 29.56 -18.77
N HIS A 368 8.58 28.56 -19.54
CA HIS A 368 8.56 28.63 -21.01
C HIS A 368 7.23 28.07 -21.53
N ILE A 369 6.21 28.93 -21.53
CA ILE A 369 4.77 28.64 -21.77
C ILE A 369 4.48 27.94 -23.12
N LEU A 370 5.46 27.82 -24.03
CA LEU A 370 5.26 27.33 -25.40
C LEU A 370 6.32 26.31 -25.86
N SER A 371 6.87 25.48 -24.96
CA SER A 371 7.73 24.37 -25.40
C SER A 371 6.93 23.12 -25.74
N PHE A 372 7.31 22.42 -26.82
CA PHE A 372 6.75 21.11 -27.17
C PHE A 372 6.78 20.12 -26.00
N ARG A 373 7.82 20.20 -25.15
CA ARG A 373 7.96 19.39 -23.94
C ARG A 373 6.85 19.64 -22.92
N GLN A 374 6.40 20.89 -22.73
CA GLN A 374 5.31 21.21 -21.81
C GLN A 374 3.95 20.78 -22.38
N LEU A 375 3.73 20.97 -23.68
CA LEU A 375 2.53 20.47 -24.36
C LEU A 375 2.44 18.95 -24.25
N TRP A 376 3.54 18.23 -24.50
CA TRP A 376 3.59 16.78 -24.34
C TRP A 376 3.24 16.34 -22.91
N ARG A 377 3.85 16.97 -21.89
CA ARG A 377 3.52 16.69 -20.47
C ARG A 377 2.04 16.95 -20.15
N PHE A 378 1.47 18.05 -20.66
CA PHE A 378 0.05 18.36 -20.54
C PHE A 378 -0.82 17.26 -21.16
N LEU A 379 -0.51 16.87 -22.40
CA LEU A 379 -1.22 15.79 -23.11
C LEU A 379 -1.11 14.47 -22.36
N CYS A 380 0.07 14.08 -21.87
CA CYS A 380 0.24 12.87 -21.06
C CYS A 380 -0.59 12.91 -19.78
N TYR A 381 -0.60 14.05 -19.07
CA TYR A 381 -1.39 14.21 -17.85
C TYR A 381 -2.90 14.09 -18.10
N HIS A 382 -3.41 14.75 -19.15
CA HIS A 382 -4.82 14.69 -19.50
C HIS A 382 -5.21 13.34 -20.09
N ALA A 383 -4.38 12.76 -20.96
CA ALA A 383 -4.56 11.40 -21.47
C ALA A 383 -4.67 10.42 -20.32
N LEU A 384 -3.69 10.41 -19.39
CA LEU A 384 -3.73 9.52 -18.24
C LEU A 384 -4.98 9.76 -17.39
N ARG A 385 -5.35 11.01 -17.06
CA ARG A 385 -6.61 11.29 -16.34
C ARG A 385 -7.85 10.77 -17.07
N MET A 386 -7.91 10.92 -18.39
CA MET A 386 -8.99 10.34 -19.19
C MET A 386 -8.95 8.82 -19.15
N THR A 387 -7.78 8.19 -19.29
CA THR A 387 -7.63 6.73 -19.15
C THR A 387 -7.95 6.26 -17.74
N LEU A 388 -7.73 7.05 -16.69
CA LEU A 388 -8.15 6.67 -15.33
C LEU A 388 -9.68 6.77 -15.18
N ALA A 389 -10.31 7.79 -15.79
CA ALA A 389 -11.76 7.96 -15.82
C ALA A 389 -12.48 6.97 -16.75
N LEU A 390 -11.80 6.51 -17.80
CA LEU A 390 -12.28 5.53 -18.79
C LEU A 390 -11.78 4.11 -18.50
N GLY A 391 -10.72 3.94 -17.72
CA GLY A 391 -10.08 2.65 -17.37
C GLY A 391 -10.71 2.00 -16.16
N THR A 392 -11.61 2.70 -15.46
CA THR A 392 -12.73 2.05 -14.77
C THR A 392 -13.63 1.28 -15.75
N PHE A 393 -13.51 1.50 -17.07
CA PHE A 393 -14.32 0.86 -18.13
C PHE A 393 -13.58 -0.05 -19.12
N TYR A 394 -12.24 -0.08 -19.20
CA TYR A 394 -11.58 -0.85 -20.28
C TYR A 394 -10.10 -1.18 -20.06
N PHE A 395 -9.72 -2.45 -20.24
CA PHE A 395 -8.39 -2.85 -20.73
C PHE A 395 -8.54 -4.05 -21.66
N LYS A 396 -7.91 -3.95 -22.85
CA LYS A 396 -7.87 -4.96 -23.91
C LYS A 396 -6.98 -6.14 -23.47
N GLN A 397 -7.42 -7.36 -23.75
CA GLN A 397 -6.61 -8.56 -23.61
C GLN A 397 -5.61 -8.57 -24.78
N GLU A 398 -4.33 -8.36 -24.51
CA GLU A 398 -3.27 -8.79 -25.44
C GLU A 398 -2.93 -10.24 -25.11
N GLU A 399 -2.99 -11.07 -26.16
CA GLU A 399 -2.76 -12.51 -26.20
C GLU A 399 -1.35 -12.91 -25.77
#